data_AF-A0A942NLA6-F1
#
_entry.id   AF-A0A942NLA6-F1
#
_cell.length_a   1.000
_cell.length_b   1.000
_cell.length_c   1.000
_cell.angle_alpha   90.00
_cell.angle_beta   90.00
_cell.angle_gamma   90.00
#
_symmetry.space_group_name_H-M   'P 1'
#
loop_
_entity.id
_entity.type
_entity.pdbx_description
1 polymer ?
#
loop_
_entity_poly.entity_id
_entity_poly.type
_entity_poly.pdbx_seq_one_letter_code
_entity_poly.pdbx_strand_id
1 'polypeptide(L)' 'VEHVHDLVKQQNLAVLWATHLIDEIADQDSLIVLHKGQVKAEGKLADVLQATGCSDAGQVFQKFTQGGGQP' A
#
# COMPACT_ATOMS: atom_id res chain seq x y z
N VAL A 1 12.06 -8.54 -4.39
CA VAL A 1 11.44 -7.90 -3.21
C VAL A 1 12.05 -8.41 -1.90
N GLU A 2 12.10 -9.73 -1.67
CA GLU A 2 12.62 -10.33 -0.42
C GLU A 2 14.00 -9.80 0.00
N HIS A 3 14.94 -9.69 -0.94
CA HIS A 3 16.27 -9.10 -0.69
C HIS A 3 16.23 -7.65 -0.16
N VAL A 4 15.26 -6.84 -0.61
CA VAL A 4 15.11 -5.44 -0.17
C VAL A 4 14.48 -5.37 1.22
N HIS A 5 13.51 -6.25 1.50
CA HIS A 5 12.95 -6.41 2.84
C HIS A 5 14.00 -6.83 3.86
N ASP A 6 14.89 -7.73 3.50
CA ASP A 6 15.99 -8.16 4.36
C ASP A 6 17.00 -7.04 4.60
N LEU A 7 17.32 -6.24 3.58
CA LEU A 7 18.18 -5.07 3.71
C LEU A 7 17.58 -4.03 4.67
N VAL A 8 16.29 -3.74 4.60
CA VAL A 8 15.59 -2.82 5.54
C VAL A 8 15.63 -3.33 6.98
N LYS A 9 15.52 -4.65 7.18
CA LYS A 9 15.59 -5.26 8.52
C LYS A 9 17.01 -5.29 9.08
N GLN A 10 18.01 -5.52 8.23
CA GLN A 10 19.40 -5.75 8.65
C GLN A 10 20.24 -4.46 8.64
N GLN A 11 19.86 -3.49 7.83
CA GLN A 11 20.54 -2.21 7.70
C GLN A 11 19.53 -1.11 8.00
N ASN A 12 19.94 -0.05 8.69
CA ASN A 12 19.07 1.04 9.15
C ASN A 12 18.62 1.91 7.97
N LEU A 13 17.82 1.33 7.07
CA LEU A 13 17.56 1.79 5.71
C LEU A 13 16.05 1.83 5.48
N ALA A 14 15.55 2.96 4.99
CA ALA A 14 14.14 3.13 4.64
C ALA A 14 13.97 3.05 3.11
N VAL A 15 12.96 2.32 2.65
CA VAL A 15 12.63 2.18 1.23
C VAL A 15 11.25 2.77 0.99
N LEU A 16 11.16 3.70 0.03
CA LEU A 16 9.91 4.22 -0.49
C LEU A 16 9.65 3.59 -1.85
N TRP A 17 8.61 2.76 -1.95
CA TRP A 17 8.15 2.22 -3.21
C TRP A 17 6.99 3.05 -3.78
N ALA A 18 7.13 3.42 -5.05
CA ALA A 18 6.07 4.02 -5.85
C ALA A 18 5.99 3.24 -7.16
N THR A 19 5.35 2.09 -7.11
CA THR A 19 5.22 1.17 -8.25
C THR A 19 3.74 0.86 -8.49
N HIS A 20 3.43 0.33 -9.67
CA HIS A 20 2.11 -0.25 -9.95
C HIS A 20 2.05 -1.75 -9.59
N LEU A 21 3.16 -2.30 -9.09
CA LEU A 21 3.31 -3.70 -8.72
C LEU A 21 3.01 -3.82 -7.23
N ILE A 22 1.77 -4.16 -6.95
CA ILE A 22 1.20 -4.19 -5.60
C ILE A 22 1.64 -5.44 -4.84
N ASP A 23 2.12 -6.45 -5.55
CA ASP A 23 2.55 -7.75 -5.03
C ASP A 23 3.87 -7.70 -4.24
N GLU A 24 4.49 -6.51 -4.11
CA GLU A 24 5.79 -6.32 -3.46
C GLU A 24 5.68 -5.87 -1.98
N ILE A 25 4.46 -5.74 -1.44
CA ILE A 25 4.16 -5.18 -0.12
C ILE A 25 3.80 -6.30 0.86
N ALA A 26 4.44 -6.35 2.02
CA ALA A 26 4.09 -7.26 3.11
C ALA A 26 3.03 -6.64 4.04
N ASP A 27 2.26 -7.47 4.74
CA ASP A 27 1.17 -7.04 5.62
C ASP A 27 1.60 -6.07 6.73
N GLN A 28 2.87 -6.16 7.15
CA GLN A 28 3.45 -5.30 8.18
C GLN A 28 3.94 -3.95 7.67
N ASP A 29 4.01 -3.75 6.35
CA ASP A 29 4.53 -2.53 5.76
C ASP A 29 3.54 -1.37 5.89
N SER A 30 4.08 -0.16 5.93
CA SER A 30 3.28 1.05 5.85
C SER A 30 2.78 1.29 4.44
N LEU A 31 1.48 1.54 4.30
CA LEU A 31 0.79 1.87 3.07
C LEU A 31 0.30 3.32 3.12
N ILE A 32 0.48 4.05 2.01
CA ILE A 32 -0.19 5.32 1.74
C ILE A 32 -0.89 5.20 0.39
N VAL A 33 -2.21 5.41 0.36
CA VAL A 33 -2.97 5.49 -0.88
C VAL A 33 -3.18 6.95 -1.24
N LEU A 34 -2.56 7.37 -2.35
CA LEU A 34 -2.69 8.73 -2.87
C LEU A 34 -3.57 8.76 -4.11
N HIS A 35 -4.59 9.63 -4.12
CA HIS A 35 -5.42 9.87 -5.30
C HIS A 35 -5.66 11.37 -5.49
N LYS A 36 -5.30 11.90 -6.67
CA LYS A 36 -5.47 13.32 -7.03
C LYS A 36 -4.88 14.30 -5.99
N GLY A 37 -3.68 14.00 -5.49
CA GLY A 37 -2.98 14.83 -4.50
C GLY A 37 -3.54 14.75 -3.08
N GLN A 38 -4.43 13.80 -2.80
CA GLN A 38 -5.01 13.60 -1.47
C GLN A 38 -4.73 12.19 -0.96
N VAL A 39 -4.32 12.09 0.30
CA VAL A 39 -4.22 10.80 1.00
C VAL A 39 -5.63 10.27 1.25
N LYS A 40 -5.91 9.05 0.78
CA LYS A 40 -7.20 8.36 0.93
C LYS A 40 -7.17 7.26 1.99
N ALA A 41 -6.00 6.66 2.21
CA ALA A 41 -5.74 5.72 3.28
C ALA A 41 -4.26 5.80 3.69
N GLU A 42 -4.00 5.59 4.98
CA GLU A 42 -2.67 5.59 5.58
C GLU A 42 -2.67 4.61 6.76
N GLY A 43 -1.59 3.84 6.91
CA GLY A 43 -1.40 2.93 8.05
C GLY A 43 -0.65 1.67 7.65
N LYS A 44 -0.54 0.69 8.55
CA LYS A 44 -0.03 -0.62 8.16
C LYS A 44 -1.01 -1.30 7.21
N LEU A 45 -0.50 -2.05 6.24
CA LEU A 45 -1.33 -2.75 5.28
C LEU A 45 -2.38 -3.63 5.97
N ALA A 46 -2.00 -4.42 6.98
CA ALA A 46 -2.92 -5.25 7.75
C ALA A 46 -4.10 -4.46 8.36
N ASP A 47 -3.82 -3.29 8.96
CA ASP A 47 -4.84 -2.45 9.59
C ASP A 47 -5.80 -1.88 8.54
N VAL A 48 -5.26 -1.46 7.39
CA VAL A 48 -6.03 -0.94 6.27
C VAL A 48 -6.90 -2.03 5.64
N LEU A 49 -6.39 -3.25 5.46
CA LEU A 49 -7.15 -4.39 4.96
C LEU A 49 -8.32 -4.72 5.89
N GLN A 50 -8.07 -4.78 7.21
CA GLN A 50 -9.10 -5.01 8.21
C GLN A 50 -10.19 -3.92 8.19
N ALA A 51 -9.79 -2.65 8.13
CA ALA A 51 -10.72 -1.52 8.12
C ALA A 51 -11.56 -1.44 6.83
N THR A 52 -11.00 -1.89 5.71
CA THR A 52 -11.64 -1.78 4.39
C THR A 52 -12.39 -3.04 3.97
N GLY A 53 -12.11 -4.20 4.60
CA GLY A 53 -12.62 -5.50 4.16
C GLY A 53 -12.01 -5.98 2.83
N CYS A 54 -10.88 -5.40 2.42
CA CYS A 54 -10.15 -5.80 1.23
C CYS A 54 -9.22 -6.97 1.55
N SER A 55 -8.94 -7.81 0.55
CA SER A 55 -8.01 -8.95 0.72
C SER A 55 -6.56 -8.64 0.35
N ASP A 56 -6.33 -7.55 -0.38
CA ASP A 56 -5.00 -7.14 -0.84
C ASP A 56 -4.92 -5.62 -1.05
N ALA A 57 -3.71 -5.08 -1.14
CA ALA A 57 -3.46 -3.66 -1.36
C ALA A 57 -4.02 -3.16 -2.70
N GLY A 58 -4.27 -4.04 -3.67
CA GLY A 58 -4.80 -3.72 -4.99
C GLY A 58 -6.26 -3.36 -4.92
N GLN A 59 -7.03 -4.15 -4.18
CA GLN A 59 -8.41 -3.83 -3.85
C GLN A 59 -8.52 -2.56 -3.02
N VAL A 60 -7.59 -2.32 -2.09
CA VAL A 60 -7.54 -1.05 -1.34
C VAL A 60 -7.35 0.13 -2.29
N PHE A 61 -6.34 0.06 -3.17
CA PHE A 61 -6.09 1.09 -4.17
C PHE A 61 -7.31 1.30 -5.06
N GLN A 62 -7.89 0.22 -5.58
CA GLN A 62 -9.07 0.26 -6.44
C GLN A 62 -10.25 0.94 -5.73
N LYS A 63 -10.55 0.54 -4.49
CA LYS A 63 -11.64 1.07 -3.68
C LYS A 63 -11.53 2.58 -3.46
N PHE A 64 -10.33 3.09 -3.23
CA PHE A 64 -10.10 4.51 -2.94
C PHE A 64 -9.84 5.36 -4.19
N THR A 65 -9.64 4.75 -5.37
CA THR A 65 -9.33 5.47 -6.62
C THR A 65 -10.40 5.35 -7.70
N GLN A 66 -11.32 4.37 -7.62
CA GLN A 66 -12.39 4.18 -8.62
C GLN A 66 -13.64 5.07 -8.43
N GLY A 67 -13.62 6.05 -7.53
CA GLY A 67 -14.75 6.97 -7.30
C GLY A 67 -14.85 8.18 -8.24
N GLY A 68 -14.17 8.17 -9.40
CA GLY A 68 -14.05 9.35 -10.27
C GLY A 68 -14.53 9.18 -11.72
N GLY A 69 -15.13 8.04 -12.05
CA GLY A 69 -15.63 7.75 -13.40
C GLY A 69 -16.81 6.79 -13.33
N GLN A 70 -17.98 7.33 -12.98
CA GLN A 70 -19.25 6.71 -13.31
C GLN A 70 -19.86 7.57 -14.43
N PRO A 71 -20.38 6.97 -15.52
CA PRO A 71 -20.85 7.71 -16.69
C PRO A 71 -21.94 8.74 -16.37
#